data_AF-A0A961J729-F1
#
_entry.id   AF-A0A961J729-F1
#
_cell.length_a   1.000
_cell.length_b   1.000
_cell.length_c   1.000
_cell.angle_alpha   90.00
_cell.angle_beta   90.00
_cell.angle_gamma   90.00
#
_symmetry.space_group_name_H-M   'P 1'
#
loop_
_entity.id
_entity.type
_entity.pdbx_description
1 polymer ?
#
loop_
_entity_poly.entity_id
_entity_poly.type
_entity_poly.pdbx_seq_one_letter_code
_entity_poly.pdbx_strand_id
1 'polypeptide(L)'
;YFVGHFDGTSFVNANAAEEVLWLDTGRDFYAPQSFFDPEGAPTIMAWASNWRYARQTPTTGFRGAASLPRQLSLTATPDGLRVAQKVPEAVTQAFSERRDRATYHHRFRLERGGAGDVSIALFGEAAPQYRLRHDPEGRVSITSVRAPHAAMPDFGYSLTRGIGWPPDRPVSVDLYVDRGLVEIFVADGTLSLTDLHFPQAPEGPLTLTHHARAAFQHAQQPLLKGGHNG
;
A
#
# COMPACT_ATOMS: atom_id res chain seq x y z
N TYR A 1 -15.36 4.10 2.47
CA TYR A 1 -16.16 4.12 1.23
C TYR A 1 -17.39 3.28 1.44
N PHE A 2 -18.37 3.41 0.54
CA PHE A 2 -19.57 2.58 0.54
C PHE A 2 -19.72 1.94 -0.84
N VAL A 3 -20.17 0.69 -0.86
CA VAL A 3 -20.55 0.00 -2.10
C VAL A 3 -22.06 -0.17 -2.06
N GLY A 4 -22.74 0.11 -3.16
CA GLY A 4 -24.19 0.15 -3.17
C GLY A 4 -24.75 0.43 -4.56
N HIS A 5 -26.05 0.69 -4.58
CA HIS A 5 -26.80 1.02 -5.80
C HIS A 5 -27.25 2.47 -5.74
N PHE A 6 -27.18 3.17 -6.87
CA PHE A 6 -27.70 4.52 -7.04
C PHE A 6 -28.71 4.52 -8.17
N ASP A 7 -29.93 4.97 -7.89
CA ASP A 7 -31.05 4.97 -8.84
C ASP A 7 -31.21 6.30 -9.62
N GLY A 8 -30.26 7.24 -9.43
CA GLY A 8 -30.34 8.60 -9.95
C GLY A 8 -30.78 9.63 -8.91
N THR A 9 -31.33 9.20 -7.77
CA THR A 9 -31.79 10.07 -6.69
C THR A 9 -31.31 9.66 -5.30
N SER A 10 -31.24 8.36 -5.05
CA SER A 10 -30.95 7.78 -3.73
C SER A 10 -29.86 6.72 -3.84
N PHE A 11 -28.92 6.76 -2.90
CA PHE A 11 -27.90 5.72 -2.76
C PHE A 11 -28.29 4.75 -1.64
N VAL A 12 -28.33 3.45 -1.95
CA VAL A 12 -28.59 2.38 -0.98
C VAL A 12 -27.30 1.61 -0.75
N ASN A 13 -26.78 1.68 0.49
CA ASN A 13 -25.58 0.93 0.90
C ASN A 13 -25.87 -0.57 0.91
N ALA A 14 -24.99 -1.36 0.30
CA ALA A 14 -25.09 -2.83 0.27
C ALA A 14 -24.50 -3.50 1.53
N ASN A 15 -23.83 -2.73 2.39
CA ASN A 15 -23.24 -3.22 3.64
C ASN A 15 -24.06 -2.72 4.85
N ALA A 16 -23.82 -3.32 6.01
CA ALA A 16 -24.33 -2.81 7.28
C ALA A 16 -23.88 -1.34 7.49
N ALA A 17 -24.68 -0.54 8.19
CA ALA A 17 -24.42 0.88 8.36
C ALA A 17 -23.14 1.15 9.18
N GLU A 18 -22.78 0.20 10.02
CA GLU A 18 -21.65 0.22 10.95
C GLU A 18 -20.35 -0.29 10.28
N GLU A 19 -20.46 -0.93 9.11
CA GLU A 19 -19.31 -1.47 8.38
C GLU A 19 -18.45 -0.32 7.82
N VAL A 20 -17.19 -0.27 8.26
CA VAL A 20 -16.24 0.76 7.82
C VAL A 20 -15.26 0.17 6.82
N LEU A 21 -15.48 0.48 5.53
CA LEU A 21 -14.56 0.13 4.47
C LEU A 21 -13.54 1.24 4.23
N TRP A 22 -12.27 0.99 4.48
CA TRP A 22 -11.18 1.93 4.26
C TRP A 22 -10.70 1.86 2.82
N LEU A 23 -10.63 3.00 2.12
CA LEU A 23 -10.10 3.05 0.76
C LEU A 23 -8.58 2.89 0.76
N ASP A 24 -7.93 3.43 1.78
CA ASP A 24 -6.50 3.31 2.04
C ASP A 24 -6.31 3.08 3.54
N THR A 25 -5.39 2.20 3.89
CA THR A 25 -5.14 1.77 5.27
C THR A 25 -3.96 2.46 5.93
N GLY A 26 -3.20 3.24 5.16
CA GLY A 26 -2.12 4.09 5.65
C GLY A 26 -2.65 5.37 6.27
N ARG A 27 -1.75 6.20 6.77
CA ARG A 27 -2.11 7.47 7.44
C ARG A 27 -2.15 8.67 6.51
N ASP A 28 -1.58 8.55 5.32
CA ASP A 28 -1.30 9.67 4.43
C ASP A 28 -2.07 9.57 3.10
N PHE A 29 -3.37 9.31 3.15
CA PHE A 29 -4.25 9.32 1.99
C PHE A 29 -5.55 10.05 2.32
N TYR A 30 -5.65 11.32 1.94
CA TYR A 30 -6.79 12.15 2.28
C TYR A 30 -7.32 12.95 1.10
N ALA A 31 -8.62 13.29 1.14
CA ALA A 31 -9.33 14.01 0.10
C ALA A 31 -9.14 13.44 -1.33
N PRO A 32 -9.29 12.10 -1.54
CA PRO A 32 -9.23 11.54 -2.89
C PRO A 32 -10.30 12.19 -3.78
N GLN A 33 -9.90 12.66 -4.96
CA GLN A 33 -10.79 13.14 -6.00
C GLN A 33 -10.77 12.15 -7.17
N SER A 34 -11.95 11.85 -7.72
CA SER A 34 -12.06 11.02 -8.92
C SER A 34 -12.12 11.87 -10.17
N PHE A 35 -11.37 11.46 -11.18
CA PHE A 35 -11.45 11.96 -12.54
C PHE A 35 -12.47 11.13 -13.31
N PHE A 36 -13.44 11.81 -13.92
CA PHE A 36 -14.43 11.16 -14.76
C PHE A 36 -13.78 10.72 -16.07
N ASP A 37 -13.87 9.44 -16.36
CA ASP A 37 -13.51 8.86 -17.63
C ASP A 37 -14.68 7.96 -18.08
N PRO A 38 -15.46 8.35 -19.10
CA PRO A 38 -16.61 7.57 -19.56
C PRO A 38 -16.21 6.28 -20.28
N GLU A 39 -14.98 6.19 -20.78
CA GLU A 39 -14.48 5.06 -21.57
C GLU A 39 -13.46 4.22 -20.78
N GLY A 40 -12.93 4.75 -19.68
CA GLY A 40 -11.93 4.13 -18.83
C GLY A 40 -12.38 3.82 -17.41
N ALA A 41 -11.46 3.26 -16.63
CA ALA A 41 -11.68 3.03 -15.21
C ALA A 41 -11.61 4.37 -14.44
N PRO A 42 -12.52 4.64 -13.49
CA PRO A 42 -12.43 5.81 -12.63
C PRO A 42 -11.06 5.89 -11.99
N THR A 43 -10.37 7.00 -12.20
CA THR A 43 -9.02 7.19 -11.66
C THR A 43 -9.09 8.19 -10.53
N ILE A 44 -8.45 7.90 -9.40
CA ILE A 44 -8.38 8.81 -8.25
C ILE A 44 -6.95 9.26 -7.98
N MET A 45 -6.82 10.46 -7.41
CA MET A 45 -5.61 10.92 -6.73
C MET A 45 -6.02 11.57 -5.40
N ALA A 46 -5.18 11.40 -4.38
CA ALA A 46 -5.41 11.98 -3.07
C ALA A 46 -4.26 12.91 -2.68
N TRP A 47 -4.50 13.74 -1.68
CA TRP A 47 -3.43 14.40 -0.96
C TRP A 47 -2.71 13.37 -0.09
N ALA A 48 -1.42 13.15 -0.39
CA ALA A 48 -0.56 12.24 0.34
C ALA A 48 -0.06 12.90 1.63
N SER A 49 -0.94 13.06 2.62
CA SER A 49 -0.62 13.65 3.91
C SER A 49 -1.73 13.46 4.95
N ASN A 50 -1.52 13.99 6.14
CA ASN A 50 -2.48 13.96 7.24
C ASN A 50 -2.54 15.31 7.96
N TRP A 51 -3.75 15.83 8.17
CA TRP A 51 -3.97 17.10 8.87
C TRP A 51 -3.32 17.19 10.25
N ARG A 52 -3.14 16.06 10.95
CA ARG A 52 -2.52 16.02 12.29
C ARG A 52 -1.10 16.58 12.31
N TYR A 53 -0.35 16.42 11.23
CA TYR A 53 1.06 16.81 11.15
C TYR A 53 1.44 17.51 9.84
N ALA A 54 0.50 17.75 8.93
CA ALA A 54 0.73 18.34 7.63
C ALA A 54 1.52 19.66 7.69
N ARG A 55 1.29 20.49 8.71
CA ARG A 55 1.97 21.79 8.87
C ARG A 55 3.39 21.71 9.43
N GLN A 56 3.80 20.53 9.88
CA GLN A 56 5.04 20.27 10.61
C GLN A 56 6.00 19.39 9.81
N THR A 57 5.63 18.98 8.58
CA THR A 57 6.50 18.15 7.75
C THR A 57 7.84 18.86 7.49
N PRO A 58 8.97 18.15 7.62
CA PRO A 58 10.32 18.71 7.49
C PRO A 58 10.73 18.85 6.01
N THR A 59 9.90 19.52 5.21
CA THR A 59 10.17 19.81 3.80
C THR A 59 10.53 21.30 3.62
N THR A 60 11.47 21.59 2.73
CA THR A 60 11.86 22.95 2.35
C THR A 60 11.36 23.27 0.94
N GLY A 61 10.90 24.50 0.71
CA GLY A 61 10.42 24.96 -0.60
C GLY A 61 9.03 24.46 -1.03
N PHE A 62 8.55 23.34 -0.50
CA PHE A 62 7.20 22.82 -0.73
C PHE A 62 6.67 22.11 0.52
N ARG A 63 5.38 21.76 0.51
CA ARG A 63 4.73 20.97 1.56
C ARG A 63 3.51 20.23 1.02
N GLY A 64 3.48 18.93 1.25
CA GLY A 64 2.47 18.02 0.70
C GLY A 64 2.86 17.47 -0.68
N ALA A 65 2.25 16.34 -1.03
CA ALA A 65 2.37 15.68 -2.32
C ALA A 65 1.01 15.10 -2.73
N ALA A 66 0.85 14.73 -3.99
CA ALA A 66 -0.24 13.87 -4.43
C ALA A 66 0.17 12.40 -4.29
N SER A 67 -0.79 11.51 -4.04
CA SER A 67 -0.59 10.07 -4.22
C SER A 67 -0.38 9.74 -5.70
N LEU A 68 0.07 8.52 -5.98
CA LEU A 68 -0.03 7.95 -7.33
C LEU A 68 -1.49 7.96 -7.79
N PRO A 69 -1.74 8.11 -9.11
CA PRO A 69 -3.06 7.88 -9.66
C PRO A 69 -3.43 6.41 -9.50
N ARG A 70 -4.69 6.13 -9.15
CA ARG A 70 -5.21 4.79 -8.91
C ARG A 70 -6.48 4.57 -9.70
N GLN A 71 -6.44 3.63 -10.64
CA GLN A 71 -7.64 3.13 -11.30
C GLN A 71 -8.42 2.24 -10.33
N LEU A 72 -9.72 2.50 -10.22
CA LEU A 72 -10.63 1.77 -9.35
C LEU A 72 -11.38 0.69 -10.11
N SER A 73 -11.55 -0.46 -9.47
CA SER A 73 -12.47 -1.51 -9.88
C SER A 73 -13.17 -2.12 -8.67
N LEU A 74 -14.27 -2.83 -8.89
CA LEU A 74 -14.90 -3.65 -7.86
C LEU A 74 -14.51 -5.11 -8.08
N THR A 75 -14.05 -5.76 -7.02
CA THR A 75 -13.62 -7.16 -7.03
C THR A 75 -14.36 -7.93 -5.94
N ALA A 76 -14.79 -9.15 -6.26
CA ALA A 76 -15.34 -10.06 -5.26
C ALA A 76 -14.22 -10.67 -4.40
N THR A 77 -14.38 -10.60 -3.09
CA THR A 77 -13.51 -11.23 -2.10
C THR A 77 -14.35 -12.10 -1.16
N PRO A 78 -13.73 -12.95 -0.32
CA PRO A 78 -14.43 -13.65 0.76
C PRO A 78 -15.21 -12.73 1.71
N ASP A 79 -14.82 -11.45 1.84
CA ASP A 79 -15.53 -10.46 2.66
C ASP A 79 -16.66 -9.73 1.89
N GLY A 80 -16.90 -10.08 0.63
CA GLY A 80 -17.86 -9.45 -0.27
C GLY A 80 -17.21 -8.56 -1.34
N LEU A 81 -17.99 -7.66 -1.95
CA LEU A 81 -17.44 -6.73 -2.95
C LEU A 81 -16.52 -5.70 -2.28
N ARG A 82 -15.34 -5.50 -2.85
CA ARG A 82 -14.32 -4.55 -2.35
C ARG A 82 -13.75 -3.75 -3.50
N VAL A 83 -13.38 -2.49 -3.21
CA VAL A 83 -12.68 -1.64 -4.17
C VAL A 83 -11.24 -2.14 -4.29
N ALA A 84 -10.84 -2.50 -5.50
CA ALA A 84 -9.45 -2.75 -5.86
C ALA A 84 -8.86 -1.49 -6.51
N GLN A 85 -7.60 -1.21 -6.20
CA GLN A 85 -6.85 -0.07 -6.71
C GLN A 85 -5.63 -0.54 -7.49
N LYS A 86 -5.46 -0.04 -8.71
CA LYS A 86 -4.30 -0.34 -9.55
C LYS A 86 -3.63 0.95 -10.01
N VAL A 87 -2.31 1.02 -9.87
CA VAL A 87 -1.50 2.08 -10.49
C VAL A 87 -1.48 1.86 -12.01
N PRO A 88 -1.82 2.88 -12.84
CA PRO A 88 -1.76 2.75 -14.29
C PRO A 88 -0.40 2.26 -14.79
N GLU A 89 -0.38 1.37 -15.78
CA GLU A 89 0.86 0.75 -16.25
C GLU A 89 1.89 1.77 -16.75
N ALA A 90 1.44 2.88 -17.36
CA ALA A 90 2.32 3.97 -17.77
C ALA A 90 3.11 4.59 -16.60
N VAL A 91 2.49 4.67 -15.42
CA VAL A 91 3.15 5.16 -14.20
C VAL A 91 4.14 4.12 -13.70
N THR A 92 3.76 2.84 -13.66
CA THR A 92 4.66 1.72 -13.34
C THR A 92 5.89 1.68 -14.24
N GLN A 93 5.70 1.91 -15.55
CA GLN A 93 6.77 1.98 -16.52
C GLN A 93 7.71 3.17 -16.24
N ALA A 94 7.16 4.35 -15.94
CA ALA A 94 7.96 5.53 -15.59
C ALA A 94 8.84 5.30 -14.35
N PHE A 95 8.38 4.55 -13.35
CA PHE A 95 9.21 4.13 -12.21
C PHE A 95 10.35 3.19 -12.63
N SER A 96 10.11 2.31 -13.58
CA SER A 96 11.10 1.32 -14.06
C SER A 96 12.18 1.93 -14.96
N GLU A 97 11.84 3.00 -15.68
CA GLU A 97 12.75 3.74 -16.54
C GLU A 97 13.66 4.70 -15.76
N ARG A 98 13.21 5.15 -14.58
CA ARG A 98 14.02 6.00 -13.71
C ARG A 98 15.30 5.29 -13.25
N ARG A 99 16.34 6.10 -13.08
CA ARG A 99 17.65 5.70 -12.53
C ARG A 99 17.95 6.47 -11.24
N ASP A 100 16.91 6.72 -10.44
CA ASP A 100 17.03 7.34 -9.12
C ASP A 100 16.94 6.24 -8.06
N ARG A 101 17.96 6.14 -7.20
CA ARG A 101 18.01 5.11 -6.14
C ARG A 101 16.99 5.35 -5.04
N ALA A 102 16.47 6.57 -4.91
CA ALA A 102 15.44 6.91 -3.95
C ALA A 102 14.02 6.77 -4.54
N THR A 103 13.88 6.52 -5.84
CA THR A 103 12.58 6.36 -6.51
C THR A 103 12.53 5.04 -7.28
N TYR A 104 11.80 4.06 -6.76
CA TYR A 104 11.79 2.70 -7.30
C TYR A 104 10.46 1.99 -7.08
N HIS A 105 10.27 0.92 -7.84
CA HIS A 105 9.10 0.05 -7.79
C HIS A 105 9.54 -1.42 -7.69
N HIS A 106 8.88 -2.18 -6.82
CA HIS A 106 9.06 -3.62 -6.72
C HIS A 106 7.72 -4.35 -6.77
N ARG A 107 7.68 -5.41 -7.58
CA ARG A 107 6.54 -6.32 -7.69
C ARG A 107 6.97 -7.73 -7.34
N PHE A 108 6.25 -8.35 -6.40
CA PHE A 108 6.46 -9.75 -6.03
C PHE A 108 5.15 -10.43 -5.64
N ARG A 109 5.20 -11.76 -5.51
CA ARG A 109 4.06 -12.57 -5.07
C ARG A 109 4.47 -13.48 -3.94
N LEU A 110 3.59 -13.60 -2.95
CA LEU A 110 3.66 -14.66 -1.96
C LEU A 110 2.99 -15.89 -2.56
N GLU A 111 3.78 -16.94 -2.76
CA GLU A 111 3.30 -18.19 -3.36
C GLU A 111 2.43 -18.98 -2.39
N ARG A 112 1.68 -19.94 -2.95
CA ARG A 112 0.76 -20.81 -2.21
C ARG A 112 1.50 -21.64 -1.15
N GLY A 113 0.83 -21.92 -0.03
CA GLY A 113 1.18 -23.02 0.87
C GLY A 113 1.76 -22.61 2.23
N GLY A 114 0.87 -22.42 3.21
CA GLY A 114 1.20 -22.23 4.62
C GLY A 114 1.36 -20.77 5.03
N ALA A 115 1.20 -20.49 6.33
CA ALA A 115 1.36 -19.15 6.90
C ALA A 115 2.65 -18.50 6.39
N GLY A 116 2.54 -17.32 5.79
CA GLY A 116 3.67 -16.63 5.20
C GLY A 116 3.76 -15.20 5.70
N ASP A 117 4.90 -14.90 6.31
CA ASP A 117 5.23 -13.55 6.78
C ASP A 117 6.33 -12.96 5.88
N VAL A 118 6.11 -11.74 5.41
CA VAL A 118 7.11 -10.90 4.76
C VAL A 118 7.24 -9.59 5.51
N SER A 119 8.45 -9.29 5.95
CA SER A 119 8.82 -7.99 6.52
C SER A 119 9.52 -7.14 5.48
N ILE A 120 9.13 -5.88 5.39
CA ILE A 120 9.66 -4.87 4.47
C ILE A 120 10.32 -3.80 5.34
N ALA A 121 11.63 -3.65 5.18
CA ALA A 121 12.41 -2.56 5.76
C ALA A 121 12.96 -1.68 4.63
N LEU A 122 12.60 -0.39 4.65
CA LEU A 122 12.99 0.61 3.67
C LEU A 122 14.11 1.50 4.21
N PHE A 123 14.73 2.25 3.30
CA PHE A 123 15.68 3.33 3.63
C PHE A 123 16.91 2.86 4.43
N GLY A 124 17.25 1.56 4.32
CA GLY A 124 18.33 0.95 5.09
C GLY A 124 18.05 0.80 6.58
N GLU A 125 16.80 0.97 7.03
CA GLU A 125 16.45 0.79 8.44
C GLU A 125 16.52 -0.69 8.85
N ALA A 126 16.93 -0.93 10.10
CA ALA A 126 16.99 -2.28 10.65
C ALA A 126 15.61 -2.81 11.06
N ALA A 127 14.71 -1.94 11.51
CA ALA A 127 13.36 -2.30 11.89
C ALA A 127 12.43 -2.23 10.66
N PRO A 128 11.62 -3.27 10.39
CA PRO A 128 10.69 -3.23 9.28
C PRO A 128 9.53 -2.29 9.58
N GLN A 129 9.19 -1.43 8.61
CA GLN A 129 8.02 -0.57 8.68
C GLN A 129 6.74 -1.30 8.26
N TYR A 130 6.85 -2.37 7.47
CA TYR A 130 5.68 -3.14 7.05
C TYR A 130 5.86 -4.64 7.26
N ARG A 131 4.79 -5.32 7.69
CA ARG A 131 4.74 -6.77 7.79
C ARG A 131 3.47 -7.29 7.14
N LEU A 132 3.63 -8.04 6.05
CA LEU A 132 2.56 -8.73 5.35
C LEU A 132 2.46 -10.16 5.90
N ARG A 133 1.24 -10.60 6.19
CA ARG A 133 0.91 -11.96 6.61
C ARG A 133 -0.23 -12.51 5.76
N HIS A 134 -0.06 -13.73 5.27
CA HIS A 134 -1.14 -14.55 4.73
C HIS A 134 -1.31 -15.76 5.65
N ASP A 135 -2.46 -15.86 6.32
CA ASP A 135 -2.74 -16.98 7.21
C ASP A 135 -3.44 -18.15 6.49
N PRO A 136 -3.36 -19.38 7.04
CA PRO A 136 -3.98 -20.56 6.45
C PRO A 136 -5.51 -20.47 6.30
N GLU A 137 -6.15 -19.61 7.10
CA GLU A 137 -7.60 -19.39 7.11
C GLU A 137 -8.08 -18.50 5.95
N GLY A 138 -7.15 -17.97 5.14
CA GLY A 138 -7.49 -17.14 3.98
C GLY A 138 -7.69 -15.69 4.35
N ARG A 139 -6.87 -15.15 5.25
CA ARG A 139 -6.81 -13.72 5.51
C ARG A 139 -5.41 -13.20 5.19
N VAL A 140 -5.40 -12.10 4.44
CA VAL A 140 -4.20 -11.33 4.14
C VAL A 140 -4.24 -10.07 4.99
N SER A 141 -3.15 -9.78 5.70
CA SER A 141 -3.04 -8.59 6.54
C SER A 141 -1.70 -7.90 6.35
N ILE A 142 -1.71 -6.57 6.42
CA ILE A 142 -0.52 -5.74 6.48
C ILE A 142 -0.52 -4.98 7.80
N THR A 143 0.61 -5.04 8.50
CA THR A 143 0.89 -4.23 9.67
C THR A 143 1.84 -3.12 9.27
N SER A 144 1.42 -1.87 9.42
CA SER A 144 2.26 -0.69 9.22
C SER A 144 2.72 -0.17 10.57
N VAL A 145 4.02 0.04 10.71
CA VAL A 145 4.66 0.58 11.91
C VAL A 145 5.51 1.76 11.49
N ARG A 146 5.17 2.94 12.03
CA ARG A 146 5.95 4.15 11.83
C ARG A 146 6.35 4.74 13.17
N ALA A 147 7.65 5.00 13.32
CA ALA A 147 8.19 5.65 14.51
C ALA A 147 7.65 7.09 14.64
N PRO A 148 7.48 7.59 15.88
CA PRO A 148 7.16 9.00 16.08
C PRO A 148 8.31 9.89 15.59
N HIS A 149 7.96 11.11 15.17
CA HIS A 149 8.94 12.12 14.77
C HIS A 149 8.93 13.25 15.80
N ALA A 150 10.11 13.76 16.19
CA ALA A 150 10.24 14.73 17.28
C ALA A 150 9.39 16.00 17.06
N ALA A 151 9.30 16.48 15.82
CA ALA A 151 8.49 17.65 15.46
C ALA A 151 7.01 17.34 15.17
N MET A 152 6.61 16.06 15.14
CA MET A 152 5.26 15.61 14.77
C MET A 152 4.80 14.47 15.71
N PRO A 153 4.26 14.80 16.90
CA PRO A 153 3.89 13.80 17.91
C PRO A 153 2.88 12.75 17.42
N ASP A 154 1.95 13.15 16.55
CA ASP A 154 0.93 12.28 15.94
C ASP A 154 1.43 11.46 14.73
N PHE A 155 2.70 11.58 14.36
CA PHE A 155 3.25 10.93 13.15
C PHE A 155 3.40 9.41 13.31
N GLY A 156 3.77 8.99 14.51
CA GLY A 156 4.03 7.58 14.82
C GLY A 156 2.72 6.81 14.99
N TYR A 157 2.67 5.59 14.46
CA TYR A 157 1.54 4.71 14.63
C TYR A 157 1.92 3.24 14.41
N SER A 158 1.06 2.34 14.89
CA SER A 158 1.10 0.92 14.57
C SER A 158 -0.33 0.47 14.29
N LEU A 159 -0.57 -0.10 13.12
CA LEU A 159 -1.90 -0.53 12.72
C LEU A 159 -1.81 -1.77 11.83
N THR A 160 -2.65 -2.76 12.14
CA THR A 160 -2.87 -3.92 11.29
C THR A 160 -4.23 -3.81 10.62
N ARG A 161 -4.25 -3.99 9.30
CA ARG A 161 -5.47 -4.13 8.48
C ARG A 161 -5.37 -5.37 7.63
N GLY A 162 -6.51 -5.95 7.30
CA GLY A 162 -6.54 -7.14 6.47
C GLY A 162 -7.89 -7.35 5.82
N ILE A 163 -7.89 -8.32 4.92
CA ILE A 163 -8.99 -8.68 4.06
C ILE A 163 -9.03 -10.21 3.91
N GLY A 164 -10.23 -10.76 3.79
CA GLY A 164 -10.42 -12.11 3.31
C GLY A 164 -9.83 -12.27 1.92
N TRP A 165 -9.11 -13.37 1.71
CA TRP A 165 -8.41 -13.70 0.48
C TRP A 165 -8.45 -15.22 0.26
N PRO A 166 -8.67 -15.71 -0.97
CA PRO A 166 -8.70 -17.16 -1.20
C PRO A 166 -7.35 -17.80 -0.78
N PRO A 167 -7.34 -18.81 0.12
CA PRO A 167 -6.11 -19.40 0.66
C PRO A 167 -5.17 -19.97 -0.41
N ASP A 168 -5.73 -20.38 -1.55
CA ASP A 168 -5.01 -20.95 -2.68
C ASP A 168 -4.58 -19.90 -3.71
N ARG A 169 -4.94 -18.63 -3.55
CA ARG A 169 -4.55 -17.56 -4.48
C ARG A 169 -3.25 -16.90 -4.03
N PRO A 170 -2.22 -16.81 -4.88
CA PRO A 170 -1.02 -16.03 -4.57
C PRO A 170 -1.37 -14.59 -4.19
N VAL A 171 -0.63 -14.03 -3.25
CA VAL A 171 -0.84 -12.65 -2.81
C VAL A 171 0.13 -11.74 -3.57
N SER A 172 -0.40 -10.89 -4.43
CA SER A 172 0.41 -9.87 -5.11
C SER A 172 0.76 -8.73 -4.17
N VAL A 173 1.97 -8.19 -4.36
CA VAL A 173 2.46 -6.98 -3.70
C VAL A 173 3.12 -6.10 -4.75
N ASP A 174 2.60 -4.88 -4.88
CA ASP A 174 3.22 -3.77 -5.61
C ASP A 174 3.65 -2.70 -4.61
N LEU A 175 4.94 -2.44 -4.53
CA LEU A 175 5.56 -1.44 -3.66
C LEU A 175 6.14 -0.32 -4.52
N TYR A 176 5.69 0.90 -4.30
CA TYR A 176 6.24 2.12 -4.88
C TYR A 176 6.87 2.97 -3.80
N VAL A 177 8.08 3.45 -4.06
CA VAL A 177 8.81 4.36 -3.18
C VAL A 177 9.27 5.55 -4.01
N ASP A 178 8.95 6.76 -3.55
CA ASP A 178 9.52 8.01 -4.07
C ASP A 178 10.05 8.86 -2.93
N ARG A 179 11.35 8.72 -2.68
CA ARG A 179 12.17 9.30 -1.59
C ARG A 179 11.66 8.98 -0.19
N GLY A 180 10.50 9.48 0.17
CA GLY A 180 9.84 9.26 1.45
C GLY A 180 8.35 8.94 1.33
N LEU A 181 7.76 9.07 0.15
CA LEU A 181 6.39 8.62 -0.09
C LEU A 181 6.40 7.13 -0.44
N VAL A 182 5.65 6.34 0.32
CA VAL A 182 5.54 4.89 0.13
C VAL A 182 4.09 4.53 -0.11
N GLU A 183 3.83 3.85 -1.22
CA GLU A 183 2.52 3.32 -1.58
C GLU A 183 2.61 1.82 -1.84
N ILE A 184 1.79 1.04 -1.12
CA ILE A 184 1.79 -0.42 -1.21
C ILE A 184 0.39 -0.89 -1.58
N PHE A 185 0.31 -1.75 -2.60
CA PHE A 185 -0.91 -2.42 -3.04
C PHE A 185 -0.73 -3.92 -2.85
N VAL A 186 -1.64 -4.52 -2.09
CA VAL A 186 -1.60 -5.92 -1.70
C VAL A 186 -2.88 -6.59 -2.16
N ALA A 187 -2.82 -7.90 -2.44
CA ALA A 187 -4.00 -8.72 -2.74
C ALA A 187 -4.79 -8.14 -3.94
N ASP A 188 -4.07 -7.96 -5.04
CA ASP A 188 -4.53 -7.36 -6.30
C ASP A 188 -5.14 -5.97 -6.11
N GLY A 189 -4.60 -5.21 -5.14
CA GLY A 189 -4.99 -3.83 -4.86
C GLY A 189 -6.24 -3.68 -4.00
N THR A 190 -6.80 -4.77 -3.48
CA THR A 190 -7.94 -4.73 -2.55
C THR A 190 -7.56 -4.26 -1.14
N LEU A 191 -6.26 -4.31 -0.83
CA LEU A 191 -5.68 -3.71 0.37
C LEU A 191 -4.57 -2.75 -0.08
N SER A 192 -4.74 -1.45 0.16
CA SER A 192 -3.75 -0.43 -0.19
C SER A 192 -3.38 0.42 1.01
N LEU A 193 -2.19 1.00 0.99
CA LEU A 193 -1.76 1.99 1.97
C LEU A 193 -0.86 3.06 1.36
N THR A 194 -0.93 4.26 1.95
CA THR A 194 -0.06 5.39 1.66
C THR A 194 0.54 5.94 2.94
N ASP A 195 1.86 6.01 3.00
CA ASP A 195 2.58 6.56 4.14
C ASP A 195 3.71 7.50 3.67
N LEU A 196 3.77 8.66 4.32
CA LEU A 196 4.96 9.49 4.30
C LEU A 196 5.97 9.00 5.33
N HIS A 197 7.23 9.07 4.93
CA HIS A 197 8.44 8.87 5.72
C HIS A 197 9.40 10.03 5.47
N PHE A 198 10.20 10.37 6.46
CA PHE A 198 11.25 11.39 6.35
C PHE A 198 12.61 10.76 6.70
N PRO A 199 13.10 9.80 5.89
CA PRO A 199 14.31 9.04 6.19
C PRO A 199 15.57 9.90 6.06
N GLN A 200 16.60 9.58 6.85
CA GLN A 200 17.92 10.21 6.71
C GLN A 200 18.65 9.78 5.43
N ALA A 201 18.37 8.56 4.94
CA ALA A 201 18.93 8.00 3.72
C ALA A 201 17.81 7.49 2.77
N PRO A 202 17.14 8.40 2.02
CA PRO A 202 16.10 8.02 1.05
C PRO A 202 16.54 6.97 0.02
N GLU A 203 17.83 6.95 -0.34
CA GLU A 203 18.47 5.99 -1.25
C GLU A 203 18.94 4.70 -0.57
N GLY A 204 18.70 4.58 0.74
CA GLY A 204 19.02 3.41 1.53
C GLY A 204 18.30 2.16 1.01
N PRO A 205 18.89 0.97 1.17
CA PRO A 205 18.38 -0.24 0.54
C PRO A 205 17.00 -0.66 1.09
N LEU A 206 16.21 -1.28 0.21
CA LEU A 206 15.10 -2.14 0.59
C LEU A 206 15.64 -3.50 1.05
N THR A 207 15.20 -3.96 2.23
CA THR A 207 15.40 -5.32 2.73
C THR A 207 14.07 -6.02 2.83
N LEU A 208 13.98 -7.20 2.22
CA LEU A 208 12.85 -8.11 2.35
C LEU A 208 13.29 -9.34 3.16
N THR A 209 12.59 -9.61 4.26
CA THR A 209 12.79 -10.82 5.06
C THR A 209 11.52 -11.64 4.98
N HIS A 210 11.63 -12.92 4.61
CA HIS A 210 10.47 -13.78 4.42
C HIS A 210 10.69 -15.14 5.09
N HIS A 211 9.62 -15.69 5.66
CA HIS A 211 9.57 -17.05 6.19
C HIS A 211 8.76 -18.01 5.30
N ALA A 212 8.11 -17.48 4.24
CA ALA A 212 7.43 -18.25 3.20
C ALA A 212 8.24 -18.31 1.90
N ARG A 213 7.85 -19.20 0.97
CA ARG A 213 8.35 -19.16 -0.41
C ARG A 213 7.78 -17.93 -1.11
N ALA A 214 8.64 -16.95 -1.41
CA ALA A 214 8.28 -15.77 -2.20
C ALA A 214 8.85 -15.92 -3.62
N ALA A 215 8.02 -15.69 -4.64
CA ALA A 215 8.47 -15.61 -6.03
C ALA A 215 8.53 -14.14 -6.47
N PHE A 216 9.73 -13.69 -6.82
CA PHE A 216 9.99 -12.33 -7.26
C PHE A 216 9.89 -12.28 -8.79
N GLN A 217 8.96 -11.48 -9.32
CA GLN A 217 8.72 -11.45 -10.78
C GLN A 217 9.52 -10.35 -11.50
N HIS A 218 9.89 -9.27 -10.83
CA HIS A 218 10.72 -8.21 -11.42
C HIS A 218 11.55 -7.54 -10.34
N ALA A 219 12.84 -7.84 -10.26
CA ALA A 219 13.75 -7.18 -9.33
C ALA A 219 14.91 -6.54 -10.10
N GLN A 220 15.06 -5.21 -9.95
CA GLN A 220 16.39 -4.72 -9.60
C GLN A 220 16.64 -5.28 -8.19
N GLN A 221 17.54 -6.24 -8.05
CA GLN A 221 17.58 -7.12 -6.87
C GLN A 221 17.67 -6.31 -5.56
N PRO A 222 16.68 -6.42 -4.65
CA PRO A 222 16.89 -5.98 -3.27
C PRO A 222 17.97 -6.86 -2.62
N LEU A 223 18.61 -6.37 -1.57
CA LEU A 223 19.51 -7.19 -0.75
C LEU A 223 18.67 -8.26 -0.04
N LEU A 224 18.61 -9.45 -0.65
CA LEU A 224 17.94 -10.62 -0.10
C LEU A 224 18.80 -11.19 1.04
N LYS A 225 18.42 -10.96 2.29
CA LYS A 225 18.91 -11.74 3.43
C LYS A 225 17.93 -12.87 3.70
N GLY A 226 18.14 -14.01 3.04
CA GLY A 226 17.45 -15.25 3.36
C GLY A 226 17.93 -15.79 4.70
N GLY A 227 17.07 -15.75 5.71
CA GLY A 227 17.28 -16.47 6.96
C GLY A 227 16.67 -17.85 6.88
N HIS A 228 17.46 -18.85 6.45
CA HIS A 228 17.11 -20.24 6.72
C HIS A 228 17.44 -20.52 8.19
N ASN A 229 16.43 -20.51 9.06
CA ASN A 229 16.57 -21.24 10.32
C ASN A 229 16.27 -22.71 10.00
N GLY A 230 17.27 -23.57 10.26
CA GLY A 230 17.13 -25.02 10.21
C GLY A 230 16.30 -25.58 11.36
#